data_AF-A0A7T0BWR0-F1
#
_entry.id   AF-A0A7T0BWR0-F1
#
_cell.length_a   1.000
_cell.length_b   1.000
_cell.length_c   1.000
_cell.angle_alpha   90.00
_cell.angle_beta   90.00
_cell.angle_gamma   90.00
#
_symmetry.space_group_name_H-M   'P 1'
#
loop_
_entity.id
_entity.type
_entity.pdbx_description
1 polymer ?
#
loop_
_entity_poly.entity_id
_entity_poly.type
_entity_poly.pdbx_seq_one_letter_code
_entity_poly.pdbx_strand_id
1 'polypeptide(L)'
;MKKGMAVAIGICLIGLLVAPMGQAFADEKVSTRPADMNKAPGDTGDKTKDQKCDKIADADERNLCRAFTRDSYYSDQQKQNRYQNKDHSFYYCTLVKNTDKQKFCYAVVRNQKSMCGNIIDADLEKECNEKVK
;
A
#
# COMPACT_ATOMS: atom_id res chain seq x y z
N MET A 1 -51.45 24.87 -48.24
CA MET A 1 -51.18 24.16 -49.51
C MET A 1 -50.58 22.80 -49.15
N LYS A 2 -51.16 21.73 -49.68
CA LYS A 2 -50.80 20.32 -49.43
C LYS A 2 -49.51 19.94 -50.15
N LYS A 3 -48.57 19.27 -49.48
CA LYS A 3 -47.67 18.19 -49.99
C LYS A 3 -47.21 17.43 -48.72
N GLY A 4 -47.35 16.12 -48.53
CA GLY A 4 -47.44 15.01 -49.47
C GLY A 4 -46.23 14.10 -49.22
N MET A 5 -46.46 13.00 -48.50
CA MET A 5 -45.78 11.68 -48.49
C MET A 5 -44.28 11.58 -48.82
N ALA A 6 -43.52 10.89 -47.96
CA ALA A 6 -42.96 9.56 -48.27
C ALA A 6 -42.27 8.96 -47.04
N VAL A 7 -42.73 7.78 -46.62
CA VAL A 7 -42.02 6.85 -45.74
C VAL A 7 -41.09 6.02 -46.64
N ALA A 8 -39.79 5.98 -46.34
CA ALA A 8 -38.86 5.06 -46.97
C ALA A 8 -38.16 4.25 -45.87
N ILE A 9 -38.60 3.00 -45.73
CA ILE A 9 -37.96 1.95 -44.93
C ILE A 9 -36.71 1.52 -45.72
N GLY A 10 -35.55 2.02 -45.33
CA GLY A 10 -34.25 1.58 -45.83
C GLY A 10 -33.63 0.60 -44.84
N ILE A 11 -33.76 -0.70 -45.10
CA ILE A 11 -33.06 -1.76 -44.38
C ILE A 11 -31.56 -1.56 -44.64
N CYS A 12 -30.85 -1.04 -43.64
CA CYS A 12 -29.39 -0.96 -43.67
C CYS A 12 -28.85 -2.35 -43.34
N LEU A 13 -28.43 -3.07 -44.38
CA LEU A 13 -27.68 -4.32 -44.28
C LEU A 13 -26.43 -4.07 -43.43
N ILE A 14 -26.45 -4.57 -42.18
CA ILE A 14 -25.28 -4.63 -41.32
C ILE A 14 -24.37 -5.70 -41.92
N GLY A 15 -23.47 -5.27 -42.81
CA GLY A 15 -22.34 -6.08 -43.25
C GLY A 15 -21.43 -6.34 -42.06
N LEU A 16 -21.46 -7.57 -41.55
CA LEU A 16 -20.50 -8.11 -40.61
C LEU A 16 -19.13 -8.20 -41.31
N LEU A 17 -18.34 -7.13 -41.23
CA LEU A 17 -16.90 -7.19 -41.45
C LEU A 17 -16.24 -7.82 -40.22
N VAL A 18 -16.01 -9.13 -40.30
CA VAL A 18 -15.20 -9.84 -39.31
C VAL A 18 -13.74 -9.50 -39.59
N ALA A 19 -13.21 -8.49 -38.92
CA ALA A 19 -11.77 -8.25 -38.90
C ALA A 19 -11.11 -9.29 -37.98
N PRO A 20 -10.08 -10.04 -38.42
CA PRO A 20 -9.29 -10.83 -37.51
C PRO A 20 -8.55 -9.87 -36.59
N MET A 21 -8.97 -9.78 -35.33
CA MET A 21 -8.19 -9.16 -34.26
C MET A 21 -6.99 -10.07 -33.99
N GLY A 22 -5.97 -9.97 -34.85
CA GLY A 22 -4.64 -10.46 -34.54
C GLY A 22 -4.09 -9.60 -33.41
N GLN A 23 -4.27 -10.05 -32.18
CA GLN A 23 -3.58 -9.48 -31.02
C GLN A 23 -2.09 -9.78 -31.20
N ALA A 24 -1.34 -8.80 -31.68
CA ALA A 24 0.10 -8.78 -31.48
C ALA A 24 0.33 -8.63 -29.98
N PHE A 25 0.52 -9.75 -29.28
CA PHE A 25 1.08 -9.75 -27.94
C PHE A 25 2.52 -9.26 -28.09
N ALA A 26 2.74 -7.98 -27.83
CA ALA A 26 4.09 -7.50 -27.53
C ALA A 26 4.61 -8.38 -26.39
N ASP A 27 5.84 -8.88 -26.53
CA ASP A 27 6.51 -9.71 -25.53
C ASP A 27 6.36 -9.04 -24.16
N GLU A 28 5.47 -9.61 -23.34
CA GLU A 28 5.45 -9.32 -21.91
C GLU A 28 6.83 -9.73 -21.44
N LYS A 29 7.67 -8.76 -21.06
CA LYS A 29 8.87 -9.04 -20.29
C LYS A 29 8.39 -9.80 -19.08
N VAL A 30 8.49 -11.13 -19.13
CA VAL A 30 8.40 -12.01 -17.98
C VAL A 30 9.23 -11.31 -16.92
N SER A 31 8.56 -10.89 -15.85
CA SER A 31 9.22 -10.26 -14.72
C SER A 31 10.18 -11.29 -14.13
N THR A 32 11.40 -11.33 -14.67
CA THR A 32 12.43 -12.22 -14.19
C THR A 32 12.77 -11.74 -12.80
N ARG A 33 12.62 -12.65 -11.83
CA ARG A 33 13.06 -12.42 -10.45
C ARG A 33 14.49 -11.86 -10.48
N PRO A 34 14.73 -10.63 -10.00
CA PRO A 34 16.06 -10.06 -10.06
C PRO A 34 17.01 -10.91 -9.20
N ALA A 35 18.23 -11.10 -9.70
CA ALA A 35 19.20 -12.07 -9.19
C ALA A 35 19.68 -11.78 -7.75
N ASP A 36 19.35 -10.60 -7.24
CA ASP A 36 19.63 -10.09 -5.90
C ASP A 36 18.69 -10.65 -4.81
N MET A 37 17.62 -11.37 -5.17
CA MET A 37 16.74 -12.03 -4.17
C MET A 37 17.41 -13.18 -3.39
N ASN A 38 18.60 -13.62 -3.79
CA ASN A 38 19.41 -14.58 -3.01
C ASN A 38 20.32 -13.90 -1.98
N LYS A 39 20.37 -12.57 -1.96
CA LYS A 39 21.04 -11.82 -0.92
C LYS A 39 20.11 -11.79 0.30
N ALA A 40 20.57 -12.33 1.42
CA ALA A 40 19.89 -12.15 2.70
C ALA A 40 19.60 -10.64 2.88
N PRO A 41 18.44 -10.24 3.44
CA PRO A 41 18.11 -8.82 3.68
C PRO A 41 19.14 -8.24 4.66
N GLY A 42 20.25 -7.76 4.11
CA GLY A 42 21.39 -7.28 4.85
C GLY A 42 21.23 -5.79 5.08
N ASP A 43 21.16 -5.40 6.35
CA ASP A 43 21.65 -4.11 6.84
C ASP A 43 21.10 -2.83 6.19
N THR A 44 19.83 -2.83 5.81
CA THR A 44 19.15 -1.58 5.42
C THR A 44 18.63 -0.78 6.64
N GLY A 45 18.67 -1.34 7.84
CA GLY A 45 18.40 -0.59 9.08
C GLY A 45 19.65 0.12 9.59
N ASP A 46 19.52 1.39 9.99
CA ASP A 46 20.50 2.00 10.89
C ASP A 46 20.47 1.22 12.21
N LYS A 47 21.42 0.29 12.37
CA LYS A 47 21.52 -0.60 13.53
C LYS A 47 21.52 0.16 14.85
N THR A 48 21.99 1.40 14.88
CA THR A 48 22.09 2.19 16.11
C THR A 48 20.72 2.67 16.61
N LYS A 49 19.74 2.84 15.71
CA LYS A 49 18.36 3.24 16.06
C LYS A 49 17.51 2.05 16.47
N ASP A 50 17.67 0.92 15.79
CA ASP A 50 17.00 -0.35 16.17
C ASP A 50 17.44 -0.80 17.59
N GLN A 51 18.72 -0.60 17.92
CA GLN A 51 19.27 -0.86 19.27
C GLN A 51 18.60 -0.06 20.40
N LYS A 52 18.01 1.11 20.12
CA LYS A 52 17.28 1.86 21.15
C LYS A 52 15.98 1.16 21.53
N CYS A 53 15.26 0.64 20.53
CA CYS A 53 14.00 -0.07 20.77
C CYS A 53 14.25 -1.43 21.44
N ASP A 54 15.40 -2.07 21.21
CA ASP A 54 15.76 -3.35 21.83
C ASP A 54 15.81 -3.32 23.36
N LYS A 55 15.99 -2.14 23.95
CA LYS A 55 15.98 -1.94 25.41
C LYS A 55 14.57 -1.94 26.01
N ILE A 56 13.52 -1.91 25.18
CA ILE A 56 12.13 -1.91 25.64
C ILE A 56 11.72 -3.37 25.90
N ALA A 57 11.37 -3.66 27.15
CA ALA A 57 10.99 -5.00 27.58
C ALA A 57 9.66 -5.45 26.96
N ASP A 58 8.64 -4.58 27.04
CA ASP A 58 7.32 -4.86 26.46
C ASP A 58 7.41 -5.01 24.94
N ALA A 59 6.84 -6.11 24.42
CA ALA A 59 6.96 -6.43 23.01
C ALA A 59 6.18 -5.47 22.12
N ASP A 60 5.01 -5.02 22.58
CA ASP A 60 4.16 -4.12 21.80
C ASP A 60 4.79 -2.73 21.73
N GLU A 61 5.25 -2.20 22.86
CA GLU A 61 5.97 -0.93 22.91
C GLU A 61 7.27 -0.94 22.10
N ARG A 62 8.01 -2.06 22.14
CA ARG A 62 9.21 -2.22 21.31
C ARG A 62 8.86 -2.18 19.83
N ASN A 63 7.79 -2.86 19.43
CA ASN A 63 7.35 -2.89 18.04
C ASN A 63 6.77 -1.54 17.60
N LEU A 64 6.06 -0.81 18.47
CA LEU A 64 5.65 0.58 18.21
C LEU A 64 6.88 1.49 18.00
N CYS A 65 7.89 1.39 18.86
CA CYS A 65 9.14 2.14 18.72
C CYS A 65 9.81 1.86 17.37
N ARG A 66 9.95 0.58 17.00
CA ARG A 66 10.51 0.18 15.69
C ARG A 66 9.61 0.61 14.53
N ALA A 67 8.30 0.72 14.75
CA ALA A 67 7.40 1.17 13.73
C ALA A 67 7.55 2.68 13.45
N PHE A 68 7.67 3.48 14.50
CA PHE A 68 7.74 4.94 14.36
C PHE A 68 9.16 5.47 14.07
N THR A 69 10.19 4.63 14.10
CA THR A 69 11.59 5.03 13.83
C THR A 69 11.90 5.23 12.33
N ARG A 70 10.88 5.31 11.47
CA ARG A 70 11.01 5.22 10.00
C ARG A 70 10.73 6.50 9.22
N ASP A 71 10.90 7.68 9.80
CA ASP A 71 10.62 8.94 9.07
C ASP A 71 11.86 9.74 8.65
N SER A 72 13.09 9.29 8.93
CA SER A 72 14.27 10.16 8.74
C SER A 72 15.27 9.79 7.64
N TYR A 73 15.09 8.74 6.82
CA TYR A 73 16.28 8.18 6.15
C TYR A 73 16.15 7.49 4.77
N TYR A 74 15.06 7.66 4.02
CA TYR A 74 14.90 6.92 2.76
C TYR A 74 14.52 7.80 1.57
N SER A 75 15.30 7.70 0.49
CA SER A 75 15.08 8.37 -0.80
C SER A 75 13.85 7.81 -1.52
N ASP A 76 13.28 8.56 -2.46
CA ASP A 76 12.05 8.19 -3.16
C ASP A 76 12.13 6.86 -3.94
N GLN A 77 13.33 6.41 -4.35
CA GLN A 77 13.52 5.11 -5.01
C GLN A 77 13.35 3.92 -4.07
N GLN A 78 13.74 4.03 -2.80
CA GLN A 78 13.61 2.94 -1.84
C GLN A 78 12.15 2.77 -1.36
N LYS A 79 11.28 3.75 -1.61
CA LYS A 79 9.83 3.59 -1.41
C LYS A 79 9.19 2.63 -2.42
N GLN A 80 9.87 2.28 -3.52
CA GLN A 80 9.26 1.54 -4.63
C GLN A 80 9.27 0.01 -4.47
N ASN A 81 10.15 -0.57 -3.65
CA ASN A 81 10.31 -2.02 -3.55
C ASN A 81 9.93 -2.56 -2.15
N ARG A 82 8.63 -2.79 -1.91
CA ARG A 82 8.07 -3.25 -0.60
C ARG A 82 8.66 -4.55 -0.04
N TYR A 83 9.25 -5.40 -0.88
CA TYR A 83 9.86 -6.67 -0.46
C TYR A 83 11.33 -6.51 -0.02
N GLN A 84 12.05 -5.54 -0.57
CA GLN A 84 13.46 -5.28 -0.25
C GLN A 84 13.62 -4.17 0.80
N ASN A 85 12.79 -3.14 0.67
CA ASN A 85 12.58 -2.13 1.68
C ASN A 85 11.37 -2.60 2.46
N LYS A 86 11.63 -3.51 3.42
CA LYS A 86 10.67 -3.84 4.47
C LYS A 86 10.13 -2.50 4.95
N ASP A 87 8.86 -2.22 4.65
CA ASP A 87 8.17 -1.05 5.15
C ASP A 87 8.09 -1.24 6.66
N HIS A 88 9.19 -0.89 7.34
CA HIS A 88 9.50 -1.37 8.68
C HIS A 88 8.37 -1.00 9.63
N SER A 89 7.72 0.14 9.40
CA SER A 89 6.60 0.53 10.23
C SER A 89 5.36 -0.34 10.09
N PHE A 90 4.99 -0.78 8.88
CA PHE A 90 3.81 -1.63 8.72
C PHE A 90 4.09 -3.04 9.24
N TYR A 91 5.28 -3.59 8.96
CA TYR A 91 5.68 -4.90 9.47
C TYR A 91 5.64 -4.93 11.00
N TYR A 92 6.23 -3.95 11.68
CA TYR A 92 6.23 -3.95 13.14
C TYR A 92 4.83 -3.77 13.74
N CYS A 93 3.92 -3.04 13.08
CA CYS A 93 2.51 -3.02 13.50
C CYS A 93 1.86 -4.42 13.48
N THR A 94 2.22 -5.31 12.55
CA THR A 94 1.70 -6.70 12.52
C THR A 94 2.14 -7.54 13.72
N LEU A 95 3.24 -7.15 14.37
CA LEU A 95 3.79 -7.87 15.52
C LEU A 95 3.19 -7.44 16.85
N VAL A 96 2.52 -6.27 16.89
CA VAL A 96 1.81 -5.76 18.07
C VAL A 96 0.61 -6.65 18.37
N LYS A 97 0.46 -7.13 19.61
CA LYS A 97 -0.59 -8.05 20.05
C LYS A 97 -1.77 -7.36 20.67
N ASN A 98 -1.56 -6.28 21.42
CA ASN A 98 -2.64 -5.44 21.90
C ASN A 98 -3.37 -4.79 20.72
N THR A 99 -4.67 -5.05 20.62
CA THR A 99 -5.48 -4.64 19.47
C THR A 99 -5.55 -3.13 19.29
N ASP A 100 -5.65 -2.37 20.37
CA ASP A 100 -5.77 -0.91 20.33
C ASP A 100 -4.44 -0.26 19.96
N LYS A 101 -3.32 -0.74 20.53
CA LYS A 101 -1.97 -0.35 20.10
C LYS A 101 -1.69 -0.70 18.63
N GLN A 102 -2.19 -1.84 18.16
CA GLN A 102 -2.04 -2.24 16.76
C GLN A 102 -2.82 -1.30 15.82
N LYS A 103 -4.07 -0.97 16.16
CA LYS A 103 -4.88 -0.01 15.39
C LYS A 103 -4.23 1.38 15.38
N PHE A 104 -3.77 1.84 16.54
CA PHE A 104 -2.98 3.07 16.69
C PHE A 104 -1.76 3.07 15.77
N CYS A 105 -0.97 1.99 15.79
CA CYS A 105 0.20 1.83 14.94
C CYS A 105 -0.16 1.99 13.46
N TYR A 106 -1.17 1.28 12.97
CA TYR A 106 -1.58 1.37 11.57
C TYR A 106 -2.13 2.75 11.19
N ALA A 107 -2.92 3.37 12.06
CA ALA A 107 -3.49 4.69 11.82
C ALA A 107 -2.38 5.73 11.64
N VAL A 108 -1.39 5.75 12.54
CA VAL A 108 -0.25 6.67 12.49
C VAL A 108 0.65 6.38 11.28
N VAL A 109 1.03 5.13 11.09
CA VAL A 109 1.92 4.71 9.98
C VAL A 109 1.32 5.01 8.61
N ARG A 110 0.00 4.84 8.46
CA ARG A 110 -0.70 5.10 7.18
C ARG A 110 -1.22 6.53 7.07
N ASN A 111 -1.08 7.33 8.13
CA ASN A 111 -1.70 8.64 8.28
C ASN A 111 -3.21 8.61 7.95
N GLN A 112 -3.96 7.67 8.54
CA GLN A 112 -5.39 7.46 8.28
C GLN A 112 -6.23 7.70 9.53
N LYS A 113 -6.84 8.89 9.62
CA LYS A 113 -7.61 9.30 10.80
C LYS A 113 -8.83 8.42 11.07
N SER A 114 -9.47 7.92 10.01
CA SER A 114 -10.60 6.99 10.12
C SER A 114 -10.26 5.69 10.87
N MET A 115 -8.98 5.32 10.96
CA MET A 115 -8.56 4.14 11.71
C MET A 115 -8.51 4.39 13.23
N CYS A 116 -8.33 5.64 13.68
CA CYS A 116 -8.29 5.98 15.10
C CYS A 116 -9.62 5.66 15.81
N GLY A 117 -10.76 5.89 15.15
CA GLY A 117 -12.08 5.61 15.73
C GLY A 117 -12.40 4.12 15.93
N ASN A 118 -11.48 3.21 15.58
CA ASN A 118 -11.60 1.80 15.93
C ASN A 118 -10.94 1.45 17.27
N ILE A 119 -10.18 2.37 17.88
CA ILE A 119 -9.50 2.18 19.16
C ILE A 119 -10.53 2.27 20.27
N ILE A 120 -10.52 1.33 21.22
CA ILE A 120 -11.50 1.29 22.32
C ILE A 120 -11.01 2.15 23.49
N ASP A 121 -9.71 2.13 23.78
CA ASP A 121 -9.10 3.01 24.77
C ASP A 121 -9.18 4.49 24.34
N ALA A 122 -9.94 5.27 25.12
CA ALA A 122 -10.25 6.66 24.77
C ALA A 122 -9.03 7.59 24.79
N ASP A 123 -8.07 7.34 25.69
CA ASP A 123 -6.85 8.15 25.78
C ASP A 123 -5.93 7.88 24.59
N LEU A 124 -5.80 6.60 24.20
CA LEU A 124 -5.04 6.20 23.02
C LEU A 124 -5.72 6.62 21.71
N GLU A 125 -7.05 6.61 21.63
CA GLU A 125 -7.78 7.16 20.50
C GLU A 125 -7.51 8.67 20.34
N LYS A 126 -7.52 9.42 21.44
CA LYS A 126 -7.21 10.85 21.42
C LYS A 126 -5.78 11.08 20.94
N GLU A 127 -4.80 10.36 21.49
CA GLU A 127 -3.41 10.44 21.04
C GLU A 127 -3.26 10.10 19.55
N CYS A 128 -3.99 9.08 19.07
CA CYS A 128 -4.04 8.72 17.65
C CYS A 128 -4.48 9.89 16.78
N ASN A 129 -5.59 10.53 17.15
CA ASN A 129 -6.17 11.66 16.43
C ASN A 129 -5.26 12.89 16.41
N GLU A 130 -4.41 13.07 17.41
CA GLU A 130 -3.42 14.16 17.46
C GLU A 130 -2.19 13.88 16.58
N LYS A 131 -1.76 12.62 16.48
CA LYS A 131 -0.60 12.21 15.67
C LYS A 131 -0.89 12.11 14.18
N VAL A 132 -2.12 11.79 13.81
CA VAL A 132 -2.55 11.64 12.41
C VAL A 132 -3.05 12.99 11.88
N LYS A 133 -2.44 13.46 10.79
CA LYS A 133 -2.76 14.75 10.15
C LYS A 133 -3.88 14.60 9.12
#